data_AF-A0A0H3BZW2-F1
#
_entry.id   AF-A0A0H3BZW2-F1
#
_cell.length_a   1.000
_cell.length_b   1.000
_cell.length_c   1.000
_cell.angle_alpha   90.00
_cell.angle_beta   90.00
_cell.angle_gamma   90.00
#
_symmetry.space_group_name_H-M   'P 1'
#
loop_
_entity.id
_entity.type
_entity.pdbx_description
1 polymer ?
#
loop_
_entity_poly.entity_id
_entity_poly.type
_entity_poly.pdbx_seq_one_letter_code
_entity_poly.pdbx_strand_id
1 'polypeptide(L)'
;MRILVGVCIIALALLGCYLSDNQEQAVQTFFENSESSDMGSDEIVTEGIFSSLKLYASEHRLLVEIKKTLISLKDPNYRDVPPVRDYNEEYFNKFFLDLGSEQSKDLIKLFIMVKNEQNNNKFMREVHWLYSCIEELYSPDIKYSGEEGSPEYDRFMPRPTAYQQYLKVKRYNRPVPILPT
;
A
#
# COMPACT_ATOMS: atom_id res chain seq x y z
N MET A 1 -55.05 10.00 -17.90
CA MET A 1 -54.07 9.00 -17.44
C MET A 1 -52.62 9.22 -17.90
N ARG A 2 -52.30 10.13 -18.84
CA ARG A 2 -50.91 10.36 -19.29
C ARG A 2 -50.11 11.40 -18.48
N ILE A 3 -50.78 12.36 -17.84
CA ILE A 3 -50.11 13.43 -17.06
C ILE A 3 -49.63 12.91 -15.69
N LEU A 4 -50.37 11.99 -15.08
CA LEU A 4 -50.05 11.41 -13.77
C LEU A 4 -48.79 10.52 -13.80
N VAL A 5 -48.55 9.82 -14.92
CA VAL A 5 -47.37 8.96 -15.11
C VAL A 5 -46.10 9.80 -15.30
N GLY A 6 -46.20 10.95 -15.98
CA GLY A 6 -45.05 11.86 -16.19
C GLY A 6 -44.56 12.51 -14.89
N VAL A 7 -45.48 12.90 -14.00
CA VAL A 7 -45.13 13.48 -12.69
C VAL A 7 -44.47 12.44 -11.77
N CYS A 8 -44.92 11.19 -11.80
CA CYS A 8 -44.29 10.11 -11.02
C CYS A 8 -42.85 9.80 -11.47
N ILE A 9 -42.56 9.84 -12.77
CA ILE A 9 -41.20 9.58 -13.27
C ILE A 9 -40.24 10.71 -12.88
N ILE A 10 -40.70 11.98 -12.93
CA ILE A 10 -39.88 13.13 -12.51
C ILE A 10 -39.63 13.11 -10.99
N ALA A 11 -40.64 12.75 -10.19
CA ALA A 11 -40.47 12.61 -8.75
C ALA A 11 -39.51 11.48 -8.37
N LEU A 12 -39.54 10.34 -9.08
CA LEU A 12 -38.60 9.22 -8.86
C LEU A 12 -37.18 9.55 -9.32
N ALA A 13 -37.00 10.30 -10.42
CA ALA A 13 -35.70 10.77 -10.87
C ALA A 13 -35.09 11.79 -9.89
N LEU A 14 -35.90 12.73 -9.38
CA LEU A 14 -35.47 13.68 -8.34
C LEU A 14 -35.19 13.00 -7.01
N LEU A 15 -35.97 11.97 -6.62
CA LEU A 15 -35.69 11.16 -5.44
C LEU A 15 -34.41 10.33 -5.60
N GLY A 16 -34.13 9.82 -6.80
CA GLY A 16 -32.88 9.16 -7.17
C GLY A 16 -31.67 10.10 -7.12
N CYS A 17 -31.82 11.34 -7.58
CA CYS A 17 -30.78 12.38 -7.45
C CYS A 17 -30.59 12.83 -5.99
N TYR A 18 -31.67 12.97 -5.22
CA TYR A 18 -31.63 13.33 -3.80
C TYR A 18 -31.04 12.23 -2.91
N LEU A 19 -31.21 10.96 -3.29
CA LEU A 19 -30.57 9.81 -2.65
C LEU A 19 -29.10 9.63 -3.09
N SER A 20 -28.71 10.14 -4.27
CA SER A 20 -27.32 10.05 -4.75
C SER A 20 -26.38 10.96 -3.97
N ASP A 21 -26.81 12.18 -3.61
CA ASP A 21 -26.02 13.09 -2.75
C ASP A 21 -25.90 12.58 -1.30
N ASN A 22 -26.90 11.83 -0.82
CA ASN A 22 -26.87 11.18 0.49
C ASN A 22 -26.17 9.80 0.45
N GLN A 23 -25.91 9.24 -0.73
CA GLN A 23 -25.14 8.00 -0.85
C GLN A 23 -23.67 8.23 -0.56
N GLU A 24 -23.07 9.36 -0.92
CA GLU A 24 -21.69 9.64 -0.54
C GLU A 24 -21.54 9.71 0.98
N GLN A 25 -22.44 10.41 1.70
CA GLN A 25 -22.42 10.43 3.17
C GLN A 25 -22.83 9.10 3.80
N ALA A 26 -23.78 8.36 3.24
CA ALA A 26 -24.19 7.06 3.76
C ALA A 26 -23.14 5.97 3.52
N VAL A 27 -22.43 6.02 2.39
CA VAL A 27 -21.29 5.14 2.09
C VAL A 27 -20.10 5.54 2.95
N GLN A 28 -19.83 6.84 3.11
CA GLN A 28 -18.82 7.36 4.04
C GLN A 28 -19.13 6.94 5.49
N THR A 29 -20.37 7.06 5.97
CA THR A 29 -20.76 6.59 7.31
C THR A 29 -20.86 5.08 7.43
N PHE A 30 -21.10 4.33 6.36
CA PHE A 30 -21.03 2.86 6.39
C PHE A 30 -19.57 2.37 6.44
N PHE A 31 -18.64 3.05 5.76
CA PHE A 31 -17.20 2.79 5.86
C PHE A 31 -16.63 3.27 7.21
N GLU A 32 -16.98 4.47 7.67
CA GLU A 32 -16.53 5.05 8.95
C GLU A 32 -17.14 4.31 10.16
N ASN A 33 -18.38 3.85 10.11
CA ASN A 33 -18.96 3.03 11.19
C ASN A 33 -18.54 1.56 11.14
N SER A 34 -18.00 1.06 10.01
CA SER A 34 -17.29 -0.23 9.98
C SER A 34 -15.86 -0.14 10.55
N GLU A 35 -15.34 1.08 10.70
CA GLU A 35 -14.00 1.38 11.24
C GLU A 35 -14.01 1.79 12.72
N SER A 36 -15.14 1.58 13.44
CA SER A 36 -15.17 1.71 14.89
C SER A 36 -15.46 0.37 15.56
N SER A 37 -14.40 -0.21 16.14
CA SER A 37 -14.39 -1.32 17.10
C SER A 37 -14.44 -2.79 16.63
N ASP A 38 -13.95 -3.12 15.44
CA ASP A 38 -13.34 -4.44 15.29
C ASP A 38 -11.83 -4.28 15.47
N MET A 39 -11.34 -4.55 16.68
CA MET A 39 -9.93 -4.91 16.85
C MET A 39 -9.72 -6.08 15.90
N GLY A 40 -9.09 -5.79 14.74
CA GLY A 40 -9.17 -6.64 13.56
C GLY A 40 -9.04 -8.10 13.93
N SER A 41 -10.05 -8.89 13.58
CA SER A 41 -10.20 -10.27 14.01
C SER A 41 -8.84 -10.95 14.16
N ASP A 42 -8.59 -11.55 15.33
CA ASP A 42 -7.42 -12.42 15.60
C ASP A 42 -7.35 -13.64 14.65
N GLU A 43 -8.27 -13.70 13.68
CA GLU A 43 -8.28 -14.67 12.61
C GLU A 43 -7.06 -14.49 11.72
N ILE A 44 -6.25 -15.54 11.71
CA ILE A 44 -5.11 -15.67 10.81
C ILE A 44 -5.64 -16.10 9.45
N VAL A 45 -5.24 -15.38 8.41
CA VAL A 45 -5.51 -15.75 7.02
C VAL A 45 -4.66 -16.97 6.69
N THR A 46 -5.32 -18.09 6.39
CA THR A 46 -4.67 -19.39 6.13
C THR A 46 -4.56 -19.74 4.65
N GLU A 47 -5.21 -18.97 3.77
CA GLU A 47 -5.23 -19.19 2.33
C GLU A 47 -4.51 -18.06 1.57
N GLY A 48 -4.14 -18.33 0.31
CA GLY A 48 -3.49 -17.36 -0.57
C GLY A 48 -1.96 -17.29 -0.47
N ILE A 49 -1.38 -16.38 -1.25
CA ILE A 49 0.08 -16.29 -1.47
C ILE A 49 0.88 -15.98 -0.20
N PHE A 50 0.26 -15.30 0.77
CA PHE A 50 0.90 -14.91 2.03
C PHE A 50 0.52 -15.81 3.21
N SER A 51 -0.15 -16.95 2.97
CA SER A 51 -0.54 -17.91 4.02
C SER A 51 0.64 -18.35 4.91
N SER A 52 1.82 -18.53 4.33
CA SER A 52 3.05 -18.89 5.05
C SER A 52 3.50 -17.83 6.06
N LEU A 53 3.10 -16.57 5.87
CA LEU A 53 3.42 -15.46 6.77
C LEU A 53 2.49 -15.42 8.00
N LYS A 54 1.39 -16.19 8.00
CA LYS A 54 0.41 -16.27 9.10
C LYS A 54 -0.14 -14.89 9.51
N LEU A 55 -0.49 -14.05 8.53
CA LEU A 55 -0.95 -12.69 8.75
C LEU A 55 -2.35 -12.67 9.38
N TYR A 56 -2.61 -11.71 10.26
CA TYR A 56 -3.97 -11.40 10.70
C TYR A 56 -4.78 -10.78 9.54
N ALA A 57 -6.11 -10.84 9.62
CA ALA A 57 -6.99 -10.25 8.60
C ALA A 57 -6.68 -8.76 8.35
N SER A 58 -6.39 -8.00 9.41
CA SER A 58 -5.99 -6.58 9.33
C SER A 58 -4.66 -6.37 8.62
N GLU A 59 -3.65 -7.20 8.91
CA GLU A 59 -2.35 -7.19 8.24
C GLU A 59 -2.49 -7.52 6.74
N HIS A 60 -3.33 -8.50 6.41
CA HIS A 60 -3.62 -8.86 5.02
C HIS A 60 -4.35 -7.73 4.28
N ARG A 61 -5.34 -7.07 4.92
CA ARG A 61 -6.03 -5.91 4.34
C ARG A 61 -5.06 -4.78 4.04
N LEU A 62 -4.10 -4.50 4.93
CA LEU A 62 -3.10 -3.47 4.67
C LEU A 62 -2.22 -3.81 3.46
N LEU A 63 -1.79 -5.06 3.28
CA LEU A 63 -1.04 -5.45 2.08
C LEU A 63 -1.83 -5.20 0.81
N VAL A 64 -3.14 -5.49 0.81
CA VAL A 64 -4.03 -5.19 -0.32
C VAL A 64 -4.10 -3.68 -0.58
N GLU A 65 -4.17 -2.87 0.48
CA GLU A 65 -4.18 -1.41 0.34
C GLU A 65 -2.86 -0.87 -0.21
N ILE A 66 -1.71 -1.36 0.27
CA ILE A 66 -0.38 -0.99 -0.27
C ILE A 66 -0.31 -1.31 -1.77
N LYS A 67 -0.79 -2.49 -2.19
CA LYS A 67 -0.84 -2.86 -3.62
C LYS A 67 -1.72 -1.89 -4.41
N LYS A 68 -2.92 -1.58 -3.91
CA LYS A 68 -3.82 -0.59 -4.54
C LYS A 68 -3.14 0.77 -4.67
N THR A 69 -2.44 1.23 -3.63
CA THR A 69 -1.69 2.48 -3.66
C THR A 69 -0.58 2.45 -4.71
N LEU A 70 0.18 1.37 -4.84
CA LEU A 70 1.20 1.23 -5.89
C LEU A 70 0.59 1.28 -7.30
N ILE A 71 -0.59 0.66 -7.50
CA ILE A 71 -1.32 0.73 -8.77
C ILE A 71 -1.79 2.17 -9.04
N SER A 72 -2.34 2.87 -8.05
CA SER A 72 -2.75 4.27 -8.20
C SER A 72 -1.56 5.18 -8.52
N LEU A 73 -0.39 4.92 -7.94
CA LEU A 73 0.84 5.66 -8.21
C LEU A 73 1.40 5.44 -9.64
N LYS A 74 0.79 4.57 -10.46
CA LYS A 74 1.08 4.56 -11.92
C LYS A 74 0.60 5.82 -12.61
N ASP A 75 -0.45 6.46 -12.09
CA ASP A 75 -1.01 7.67 -12.67
C ASP A 75 -0.07 8.86 -12.42
N PRO A 76 0.50 9.50 -13.46
CA PRO A 76 1.37 10.66 -13.31
C PRO A 76 0.65 11.90 -12.74
N ASN A 77 -0.67 11.89 -12.60
CA ASN A 77 -1.43 13.00 -12.04
C ASN A 77 -1.21 13.20 -10.52
N TYR A 78 -0.62 12.23 -9.82
CA TYR A 78 -0.19 12.40 -8.43
C TYR A 78 1.07 13.28 -8.38
N ARG A 79 0.90 14.57 -8.06
CA ARG A 79 2.01 15.55 -8.09
C ARG A 79 3.01 15.42 -6.95
N ASP A 80 2.61 14.84 -5.81
CA ASP A 80 3.38 14.86 -4.57
C ASP A 80 4.29 13.63 -4.38
N VAL A 81 4.16 12.62 -5.23
CA VAL A 81 4.90 11.36 -5.18
C VAL A 81 5.31 10.97 -6.60
N PRO A 82 6.58 10.58 -6.84
CA PRO A 82 6.98 10.10 -8.17
C PRO A 82 6.15 8.88 -8.61
N PRO A 83 5.89 8.72 -9.92
CA PRO A 83 5.08 7.61 -10.41
C PRO A 83 5.84 6.29 -10.37
N VAL A 84 5.15 5.21 -9.97
CA VAL A 84 5.67 3.84 -10.01
C VAL A 84 5.31 3.22 -11.35
N ARG A 85 6.14 3.43 -12.38
CA ARG A 85 5.82 3.04 -13.77
C ARG A 85 5.75 1.52 -13.94
N ASP A 86 6.73 0.81 -13.39
CA ASP A 86 6.94 -0.63 -13.64
C ASP A 86 6.62 -1.47 -12.39
N TYR A 87 5.45 -1.21 -11.77
CA TYR A 87 4.97 -2.06 -10.68
C TYR A 87 4.83 -3.52 -11.12
N ASN A 88 5.59 -4.39 -10.47
CA ASN A 88 5.65 -5.82 -10.65
C ASN A 88 5.19 -6.48 -9.34
N GLU A 89 4.02 -7.11 -9.40
CA GLU A 89 3.41 -7.78 -8.25
C GLU A 89 4.22 -9.01 -7.79
N GLU A 90 4.93 -9.69 -8.69
CA GLU A 90 5.79 -10.82 -8.34
C GLU A 90 6.94 -10.37 -7.44
N TYR A 91 7.59 -9.25 -7.76
CA TYR A 91 8.66 -8.69 -6.91
C TYR A 91 8.14 -8.31 -5.53
N PHE A 92 6.95 -7.69 -5.49
CA PHE A 92 6.29 -7.35 -4.23
C PHE A 92 6.02 -8.59 -3.39
N ASN A 93 5.39 -9.61 -3.98
CA ASN A 93 5.06 -10.84 -3.25
C ASN A 93 6.32 -11.57 -2.79
N LYS A 94 7.33 -11.68 -3.67
CA LYS A 94 8.61 -12.31 -3.37
C LYS A 94 9.33 -11.61 -2.23
N PHE A 95 9.31 -10.29 -2.16
CA PHE A 95 9.93 -9.53 -1.06
C PHE A 95 9.42 -9.96 0.31
N PHE A 96 8.09 -9.93 0.51
CA PHE A 96 7.49 -10.30 1.80
C PHE A 96 7.66 -11.78 2.13
N LEU A 97 7.72 -12.65 1.12
CA LEU A 97 8.02 -14.07 1.30
C LEU A 97 9.48 -14.30 1.70
N ASP A 98 10.42 -13.65 1.02
CA ASP A 98 11.87 -13.73 1.31
C ASP A 98 12.22 -13.14 2.68
N LEU A 99 11.48 -12.13 3.15
CA LEU A 99 11.64 -11.57 4.50
C LEU A 99 11.23 -12.56 5.60
N GLY A 100 10.28 -13.46 5.32
CA GLY A 100 9.69 -14.34 6.32
C GLY A 100 8.67 -13.66 7.24
N SER A 101 8.00 -14.47 8.07
CA SER A 101 6.82 -14.05 8.84
C SER A 101 7.09 -12.89 9.81
N GLU A 102 8.18 -12.96 10.59
CA GLU A 102 8.44 -11.97 11.63
C GLU A 102 8.73 -10.58 11.06
N GLN A 103 9.65 -10.49 10.09
CA GLN A 103 10.07 -9.23 9.49
C GLN A 103 8.96 -8.63 8.63
N SER A 104 8.20 -9.47 7.90
CA SER A 104 7.05 -9.01 7.12
C SER A 104 5.97 -8.42 8.01
N LYS A 105 5.63 -9.07 9.13
CA LYS A 105 4.65 -8.52 10.09
C LYS A 105 5.11 -7.23 10.73
N ASP A 106 6.38 -7.15 11.14
CA ASP A 106 6.96 -5.92 11.68
C ASP A 106 6.87 -4.76 10.69
N LEU A 107 7.20 -5.00 9.41
CA LEU A 107 7.08 -4.01 8.36
C LEU A 107 5.62 -3.60 8.11
N ILE A 108 4.69 -4.55 8.03
CA ILE A 108 3.25 -4.28 7.88
C ILE A 108 2.76 -3.39 9.02
N LYS A 109 3.09 -3.72 10.28
CA LYS A 109 2.70 -2.92 11.45
C LYS A 109 3.23 -1.49 11.36
N LEU A 110 4.44 -1.29 10.85
CA LEU A 110 4.97 0.04 10.59
C LEU A 110 4.11 0.81 9.58
N PHE A 111 3.67 0.16 8.50
CA PHE A 111 2.74 0.78 7.54
C PHE A 111 1.35 1.06 8.12
N ILE A 112 0.86 0.25 9.08
CA ILE A 112 -0.38 0.55 9.81
C ILE A 112 -0.22 1.87 10.58
N MET A 113 0.92 2.03 11.27
CA MET A 113 1.21 3.27 12.00
C MET A 113 1.28 4.48 11.07
N VAL A 114 2.01 4.35 9.95
CA VAL A 114 2.12 5.42 8.95
C VAL A 114 0.76 5.81 8.37
N LYS A 115 -0.11 4.82 8.08
CA LYS A 115 -1.46 5.07 7.56
C LYS A 115 -2.33 5.84 8.57
N ASN A 116 -2.17 5.54 9.85
CA ASN A 116 -2.96 6.17 10.92
C ASN A 116 -2.50 7.60 11.26
N GLU A 117 -1.29 7.99 10.84
CA GLU A 117 -0.93 9.42 10.85
C GLU A 117 -1.79 10.12 9.79
N GLN A 118 -2.53 11.19 10.16
CA GLN A 118 -3.47 11.93 9.31
C GLN A 118 -2.78 12.72 8.16
N ASN A 119 -1.91 12.07 7.41
CA ASN A 119 -1.14 12.60 6.30
C ASN A 119 -1.11 11.54 5.20
N ASN A 120 -2.17 11.49 4.38
CA ASN A 120 -2.29 10.55 3.27
C ASN A 120 -1.08 10.59 2.32
N ASN A 121 -0.48 11.78 2.13
CA ASN A 121 0.71 11.93 1.31
C ASN A 121 1.94 11.23 1.93
N LYS A 122 2.02 11.13 3.27
CA LYS A 122 3.07 10.34 3.94
C LYS A 122 2.94 8.87 3.59
N PHE A 123 1.75 8.29 3.75
CA PHE A 123 1.53 6.88 3.41
C PHE A 123 1.90 6.56 1.96
N MET A 124 1.46 7.39 1.00
CA MET A 124 1.81 7.19 -0.41
C MET A 124 3.33 7.26 -0.66
N ARG A 125 4.04 8.21 -0.03
CA ARG A 125 5.51 8.31 -0.12
C ARG A 125 6.22 7.10 0.45
N GLU A 126 5.76 6.58 1.59
CA GLU A 126 6.33 5.39 2.20
C GLU A 126 6.10 4.14 1.35
N VAL A 127 4.90 4.02 0.76
CA VAL A 127 4.58 2.93 -0.17
C VAL A 127 5.45 2.99 -1.42
N HIS A 128 5.63 4.19 -1.99
CA HIS A 128 6.57 4.41 -3.09
C HIS A 128 7.98 3.99 -2.69
N TRP A 129 8.48 4.45 -1.54
CA TRP A 129 9.82 4.14 -1.05
C TRP A 129 10.05 2.63 -0.84
N LEU A 130 9.06 1.95 -0.26
CA LEU A 130 9.08 0.49 -0.13
C LEU A 130 9.29 -0.16 -1.50
N TYR A 131 8.50 0.24 -2.49
CA TYR A 131 8.60 -0.39 -3.81
C TYR A 131 9.92 -0.06 -4.52
N SER A 132 10.47 1.14 -4.36
CA SER A 132 11.83 1.45 -4.85
C SER A 132 12.89 0.51 -4.24
N CYS A 133 12.77 0.17 -2.96
CA CYS A 133 13.68 -0.78 -2.32
C CYS A 133 13.50 -2.22 -2.85
N ILE A 134 12.26 -2.61 -3.20
CA ILE A 134 11.94 -3.91 -3.80
C ILE A 134 12.49 -3.98 -5.24
N GLU A 135 12.36 -2.90 -6.00
CA GLU A 135 12.85 -2.80 -7.37
C GLU A 135 14.38 -2.88 -7.42
N GLU A 136 15.09 -2.16 -6.55
CA GLU A 136 16.55 -2.30 -6.36
C GLU A 136 16.97 -3.76 -6.11
N LEU A 137 16.12 -4.54 -5.45
CA LEU A 137 16.43 -5.92 -5.10
C LEU A 137 16.24 -6.89 -6.27
N TYR A 138 15.14 -6.79 -7.01
CA TYR A 138 14.75 -7.82 -7.98
C TYR A 138 14.82 -7.37 -9.45
N SER A 139 14.94 -6.07 -9.73
CA SER A 139 15.01 -5.59 -11.10
C SER A 139 16.26 -6.14 -11.81
N PRO A 140 16.11 -6.78 -12.98
CA PRO A 140 17.22 -7.29 -13.77
C PRO A 140 18.01 -6.17 -14.46
N ASP A 141 17.40 -4.98 -14.61
CA ASP A 141 18.01 -3.81 -15.25
C ASP A 141 19.06 -3.17 -14.35
N ILE A 142 18.95 -3.40 -13.04
CA ILE A 142 19.92 -2.96 -12.05
C ILE A 142 20.96 -4.06 -11.91
N LYS A 143 22.20 -3.78 -12.32
CA LYS A 143 23.33 -4.72 -12.19
C LYS A 143 24.19 -4.36 -10.99
N TYR A 144 24.61 -5.37 -10.26
CA TYR A 144 25.51 -5.23 -9.11
C TYR A 144 26.86 -5.88 -9.37
N SER A 145 27.89 -5.49 -8.62
CA SER A 145 29.24 -6.02 -8.80
C SER A 145 29.27 -7.54 -8.69
N GLY A 146 29.89 -8.20 -9.67
CA GLY A 146 29.99 -9.66 -9.74
C GLY A 146 28.82 -10.33 -10.48
N GLU A 147 27.87 -9.56 -11.01
CA GLU A 147 26.81 -10.06 -11.88
C GLU A 147 27.21 -10.00 -13.35
N GLU A 148 26.67 -10.90 -14.17
CA GLU A 148 26.89 -10.87 -15.61
C GLU A 148 26.38 -9.55 -16.21
N GLY A 149 27.25 -8.87 -16.97
CA GLY A 149 26.97 -7.55 -17.54
C GLY A 149 27.03 -6.40 -16.54
N SER A 150 27.55 -6.60 -15.33
CA SER A 150 27.75 -5.51 -14.37
C SER A 150 28.85 -4.54 -14.85
N PRO A 151 28.64 -3.22 -14.74
CA PRO A 151 29.72 -2.25 -14.91
C PRO A 151 30.88 -2.54 -13.96
N GLU A 152 32.11 -2.20 -14.37
CA GLU A 152 33.21 -2.09 -13.42
C GLU A 152 32.93 -0.87 -12.53
N TYR A 153 32.62 -1.14 -11.26
CA TYR A 153 32.47 -0.13 -10.24
C TYR A 153 33.80 0.04 -9.49
N ASP A 154 34.18 1.29 -9.17
CA ASP A 154 35.35 1.59 -8.32
C ASP A 154 35.26 0.96 -6.91
N ARG A 155 34.04 0.57 -6.52
CA ARG A 155 33.75 -0.06 -5.23
C ARG A 155 32.88 -1.30 -5.46
N PHE A 156 33.25 -2.41 -4.84
CA PHE A 156 32.42 -3.61 -4.81
C PHE A 156 31.07 -3.32 -4.14
N MET A 157 30.00 -3.41 -4.91
CA MET A 157 28.61 -3.22 -4.47
C MET A 157 27.81 -4.47 -4.85
N PRO A 158 27.71 -5.48 -3.97
CA PRO A 158 26.89 -6.65 -4.23
C PRO A 158 25.40 -6.29 -4.16
N ARG A 159 24.56 -7.11 -4.80
CA ARG A 159 23.11 -6.97 -4.71
C ARG A 159 22.67 -7.04 -3.24
N PRO A 160 21.80 -6.11 -2.79
CA PRO A 160 21.31 -6.15 -1.41
C PRO A 160 20.50 -7.41 -1.15
N THR A 161 20.32 -7.75 0.12
CA THR A 161 19.37 -8.79 0.55
C THR A 161 18.01 -8.17 0.88
N ALA A 162 16.95 -8.99 0.88
CA ALA A 162 15.63 -8.56 1.35
C ALA A 162 15.70 -7.94 2.76
N TYR A 163 16.47 -8.55 3.67
CA TYR A 163 16.66 -8.04 5.02
C TYR A 163 17.34 -6.65 5.05
N GLN A 164 18.35 -6.40 4.22
CA GLN A 164 18.97 -5.07 4.12
C GLN A 164 18.00 -4.01 3.63
N GLN A 165 17.15 -4.35 2.66
CA GLN A 165 16.11 -3.43 2.17
C GLN A 165 15.01 -3.18 3.23
N TYR A 166 14.61 -4.21 3.98
CA TYR A 166 13.73 -4.04 5.14
C TYR A 166 14.31 -3.04 6.16
N LEU A 167 15.60 -3.14 6.49
CA LEU A 167 16.26 -2.19 7.39
C LEU A 167 16.29 -0.76 6.82
N LYS A 168 16.44 -0.61 5.49
CA LYS A 168 16.43 0.69 4.80
C LYS A 168 15.06 1.36 4.92
N VAL A 169 13.98 0.63 4.66
CA VAL A 169 12.60 1.13 4.83
C VAL A 169 12.32 1.50 6.29
N LYS A 170 12.71 0.63 7.24
CA LYS A 170 12.51 0.87 8.68
C LYS A 170 13.25 2.11 9.19
N ARG A 171 14.46 2.39 8.68
CA ARG A 171 15.25 3.58 9.08
C ARG A 171 14.63 4.88 8.58
N TYR A 172 14.12 4.89 7.35
CA TYR A 172 13.47 6.07 6.77
C TYR A 172 12.24 6.51 7.62
N ASN A 173 11.57 5.53 8.22
CA ASN A 173 10.38 5.73 9.05
C ASN A 173 10.68 6.04 10.54
N ARG A 174 11.94 6.12 10.97
CA ARG A 174 12.24 6.55 12.35
C ARG A 174 12.23 8.08 12.44
N PRO A 175 11.61 8.67 13.48
CA PRO A 175 11.85 10.08 13.78
C PRO A 175 13.34 10.29 14.00
N VAL A 176 13.92 11.28 13.31
CA VAL A 176 15.31 11.70 13.51
C VAL A 176 15.46 12.09 14.99
N PRO A 177 16.43 11.53 15.74
CA PRO A 177 16.70 12.01 17.09
C PRO A 177 17.09 13.48 16.99
N ILE A 178 16.28 14.37 17.58
CA ILE A 178 16.67 15.76 17.78
C ILE A 178 17.81 15.70 18.80
N LEU A 179 19.05 15.76 18.34
CA LEU A 179 20.19 15.95 19.22
C LEU A 179 20.02 17.31 19.90
N PRO A 180 20.11 17.39 21.25
CA PRO A 180 20.12 18.69 21.91
C PRO A 180 21.41 19.41 21.49
N THR A 181 21.24 20.59 20.89
CA THR A 181 22.30 21.58 20.67
C THR A 181 22.83 22.14 21.97
#